data_AF-A0A964FDZ3-F1
#
_entry.id   AF-A0A964FDZ3-F1
#
_cell.length_a   1.000
_cell.length_b   1.000
_cell.length_c   1.000
_cell.angle_alpha   90.00
_cell.angle_beta   90.00
_cell.angle_gamma   90.00
#
_symmetry.space_group_name_H-M   'P 1'
#
loop_
_entity.id
_entity.type
_entity.pdbx_description
1 polymer ?
#
loop_
_entity_poly.entity_id
_entity_poly.type
_entity_poly.pdbx_seq_one_letter_code
_entity_poly.pdbx_strand_id
1 'polypeptide(L)'
;MERLQEQLVAVLEDRMAGGRAQVPEAGLPLWNAFTELAAARTYGFSGPNPIAWAEIEAWARLMRWPLEPRHVRVIRALDQAWMAHGGKGAPTRPTRPLTPEAFDAAVA
;
A
#
# COMPACT_ATOMS: atom_id res chain seq x y z
N MET A 1 10.35 -7.95 -17.87
CA MET A 1 9.49 -7.25 -16.88
C MET A 1 9.90 -7.52 -15.45
N GLU A 2 10.39 -8.72 -15.10
CA GLU A 2 10.81 -9.06 -13.73
C GLU A 2 11.84 -8.07 -13.15
N ARG A 3 12.92 -7.77 -13.89
CA ARG A 3 13.90 -6.76 -13.47
C ARG A 3 13.30 -5.38 -13.19
N LEU A 4 12.32 -4.94 -13.99
CA LEU A 4 11.66 -3.65 -13.77
C LEU A 4 10.77 -3.70 -12.51
N GLN A 5 10.08 -4.81 -12.28
CA GLN A 5 9.30 -5.04 -11.06
C GLN A 5 10.21 -4.95 -9.82
N GLU A 6 11.34 -5.65 -9.83
CA GLU A 6 12.33 -5.65 -8.74
C GLU A 6 12.85 -4.24 -8.47
N GLN A 7 13.18 -3.48 -9.52
CA GLN A 7 13.62 -2.09 -9.39
C GLN A 7 12.53 -1.21 -8.77
N LEU A 8 11.27 -1.36 -9.18
CA LEU A 8 10.17 -0.56 -8.63
C LEU A 8 9.88 -0.90 -7.17
N VAL A 9 9.95 -2.19 -6.80
CA VAL A 9 9.81 -2.62 -5.40
C VAL A 9 10.95 -2.08 -4.55
N ALA A 10 12.20 -2.19 -5.02
CA ALA A 10 13.36 -1.65 -4.30
C ALA A 10 13.26 -0.13 -4.09
N VAL A 11 12.80 0.61 -5.10
CA VAL A 11 12.55 2.07 -4.97
C VAL A 11 11.44 2.37 -3.98
N LEU A 12 10.36 1.57 -3.97
CA LEU A 12 9.29 1.73 -2.99
C LEU A 12 9.78 1.49 -1.57
N GLU A 13 10.53 0.42 -1.33
CA GLU A 13 11.11 0.11 -0.02
C GLU A 13 12.07 1.20 0.46
N ASP A 14 12.94 1.70 -0.40
CA ASP A 14 13.83 2.83 -0.10
C ASP A 14 13.04 4.08 0.29
N ARG A 15 12.00 4.44 -0.48
CA ARG A 15 11.16 5.60 -0.18
C ARG A 15 10.39 5.45 1.14
N MET A 16 9.91 4.24 1.44
CA MET A 16 9.25 3.96 2.72
C MET A 16 10.23 4.06 3.90
N ALA A 17 11.52 3.79 3.68
CA ALA A 17 12.58 4.00 4.66
C ALA A 17 13.08 5.46 4.76
N GLY A 18 12.45 6.41 4.05
CA GLY A 18 12.84 7.83 4.02
C GLY A 18 13.95 8.17 3.02
N GLY A 19 14.32 7.21 2.16
CA GLY A 19 15.24 7.40 1.06
C GLY A 19 14.66 8.24 -0.09
N ARG A 20 15.47 8.41 -1.14
CA ARG A 20 15.18 9.28 -2.30
C ARG A 20 15.47 8.60 -3.65
N ALA A 21 15.42 7.27 -3.69
CA ALA A 21 15.60 6.53 -4.92
C ALA A 21 14.64 7.01 -6.01
N GLN A 22 15.19 7.12 -7.23
CA GLN A 22 14.44 7.57 -8.39
C GLN A 22 13.72 6.40 -9.04
N VAL A 23 12.47 6.64 -9.44
CA VAL A 23 11.68 5.65 -10.18
C VAL A 23 12.27 5.55 -11.58
N PRO A 24 12.59 4.34 -12.09
CA PRO A 24 13.02 4.17 -13.46
C PRO A 24 11.96 4.70 -14.44
N GLU A 25 12.38 5.41 -15.48
CA GLU A 25 11.47 6.04 -16.44
C GLU A 25 10.47 5.05 -17.06
N ALA A 26 10.95 3.85 -17.42
CA ALA A 26 10.13 2.77 -17.95
C ALA A 26 9.04 2.26 -16.98
N GLY A 27 9.18 2.53 -15.68
CA GLY A 27 8.24 2.14 -14.64
C GLY A 27 7.29 3.26 -14.19
N LEU A 28 7.50 4.50 -14.64
CA LEU A 28 6.69 5.66 -14.22
C LEU A 28 5.18 5.46 -14.39
N PRO A 29 4.67 4.91 -15.51
CA PRO A 29 3.23 4.70 -15.65
C PRO A 29 2.64 3.75 -14.61
N LEU A 30 3.35 2.65 -14.31
CA LEU A 30 2.91 1.65 -13.33
C LEU A 30 3.05 2.20 -11.90
N TRP A 31 4.09 2.98 -11.65
CA TRP A 31 4.27 3.69 -10.39
C TRP A 31 3.12 4.66 -10.14
N ASN A 32 2.78 5.50 -11.12
CA ASN A 32 1.68 6.46 -11.01
C ASN A 32 0.34 5.76 -10.75
N ALA A 33 0.04 4.71 -11.53
CA ALA A 33 -1.15 3.89 -11.33
C ALA A 33 -1.22 3.31 -9.91
N PHE A 34 -0.11 2.75 -9.40
CA PHE A 34 -0.02 2.27 -8.03
C PHE A 34 -0.25 3.40 -7.01
N THR A 35 0.37 4.56 -7.18
CA THR A 35 0.21 5.68 -6.22
C THR A 35 -1.22 6.21 -6.18
N GLU A 36 -1.91 6.29 -7.31
CA GLU A 36 -3.31 6.70 -7.37
C GLU A 36 -4.23 5.68 -6.71
N LEU A 37 -4.03 4.39 -7.00
CA LEU A 37 -4.77 3.30 -6.38
C LEU A 37 -4.53 3.24 -4.86
N ALA A 38 -3.28 3.39 -4.42
CA ALA A 38 -2.91 3.39 -3.01
C ALA A 38 -3.51 4.59 -2.26
N ALA A 39 -3.59 5.76 -2.91
CA ALA A 39 -4.25 6.94 -2.34
C ALA A 39 -5.78 6.78 -2.22
N ALA A 40 -6.39 6.02 -3.12
CA ALA A 40 -7.83 5.74 -3.10
C ALA A 40 -8.22 4.49 -2.27
N ARG A 41 -7.25 3.83 -1.61
CA ARG A 41 -7.49 2.56 -0.93
C ARG A 41 -8.47 2.70 0.23
N THR A 42 -9.21 1.63 0.46
CA THR A 42 -10.10 1.54 1.63
C THR A 42 -9.33 1.19 2.91
N TYR A 43 -9.84 1.63 4.05
CA TYR A 43 -9.30 1.34 5.38
C TYR A 43 -10.36 0.64 6.23
N GLY A 44 -9.96 -0.49 6.82
CA GLY A 44 -10.77 -1.25 7.76
C GLY A 44 -10.28 -1.12 9.20
N PHE A 45 -10.89 -1.89 10.10
CA PHE A 45 -10.55 -1.91 11.53
C PHE A 45 -9.08 -2.30 11.78
N SER A 46 -8.52 -3.18 10.96
CA SER A 46 -7.12 -3.66 11.08
C SER A 46 -6.13 -2.86 10.22
N GLY A 47 -6.52 -1.67 9.76
CA GLY A 47 -5.69 -0.79 8.95
C GLY A 47 -6.03 -0.81 7.46
N PRO A 48 -5.09 -0.42 6.58
CA PRO A 48 -5.33 -0.33 5.14
C PRO A 48 -5.65 -1.70 4.54
N ASN A 49 -6.59 -1.74 3.61
CA ASN A 49 -6.89 -2.96 2.86
C ASN A 49 -5.95 -3.09 1.64
N PRO A 50 -5.51 -4.30 1.26
CA PRO A 50 -4.78 -4.53 0.01
C PRO A 50 -5.59 -4.08 -1.21
N ILE A 51 -4.91 -3.60 -2.26
CA ILE A 51 -5.56 -3.17 -3.51
C ILE A 51 -6.14 -4.41 -4.21
N ALA A 52 -7.47 -4.48 -4.32
CA ALA A 52 -8.18 -5.59 -4.93
C ALA A 52 -8.06 -5.60 -6.46
N TRP A 53 -8.20 -6.78 -7.07
CA TRP A 53 -8.21 -6.92 -8.53
C TRP A 53 -9.30 -6.06 -9.19
N ALA A 54 -10.48 -5.99 -8.57
CA ALA A 54 -11.59 -5.17 -9.05
C ALA A 54 -11.27 -3.67 -9.04
N GLU A 55 -10.46 -3.18 -8.09
CA GLU A 55 -10.03 -1.79 -8.04
C GLU A 55 -9.06 -1.47 -9.19
N ILE A 56 -8.14 -2.39 -9.48
CA ILE A 56 -7.20 -2.25 -10.61
C ILE A 56 -7.96 -2.27 -11.94
N GLU A 57 -8.93 -3.17 -12.09
CA GLU A 57 -9.80 -3.25 -13.27
C GLU A 57 -10.64 -1.97 -13.43
N ALA A 58 -11.25 -1.49 -12.35
CA ALA A 58 -12.05 -0.28 -12.35
C ALA A 58 -11.20 0.95 -12.73
N TRP A 59 -10.01 1.09 -12.14
CA TRP A 59 -9.07 2.16 -12.46
C TRP A 59 -8.63 2.09 -13.93
N ALA A 60 -8.24 0.92 -14.43
CA ALA A 60 -7.85 0.73 -15.83
C ALA A 60 -8.96 1.16 -16.80
N ARG A 61 -10.21 0.81 -16.48
CA ARG A 61 -11.38 1.20 -17.27
C ARG A 61 -11.65 2.70 -17.22
N LEU A 62 -11.59 3.31 -16.04
CA LEU A 62 -11.84 4.76 -15.84
C LEU A 62 -10.77 5.61 -16.52
N MET A 63 -9.50 5.24 -16.37
CA MET A 63 -8.37 5.95 -16.97
C MET A 63 -8.14 5.61 -18.45
N ARG A 64 -8.95 4.69 -19.01
CA ARG A 64 -8.81 4.17 -20.38
C ARG A 64 -7.40 3.64 -20.66
N TRP A 65 -6.78 3.05 -19.64
CA TRP A 65 -5.43 2.52 -19.71
C TRP A 65 -5.46 0.99 -19.83
N PRO A 66 -5.04 0.40 -20.96
CA PRO A 66 -5.02 -1.05 -21.10
C PRO A 66 -3.89 -1.66 -20.25
N LEU A 67 -4.25 -2.32 -19.14
CA LEU A 67 -3.32 -3.08 -18.32
C LEU A 67 -3.30 -4.54 -18.76
N GLU A 68 -2.12 -5.04 -19.10
CA GLU A 68 -1.88 -6.47 -19.31
C GLU A 68 -1.65 -7.20 -17.98
N PRO A 69 -1.79 -8.53 -17.92
CA PRO A 69 -1.56 -9.30 -16.70
C PRO A 69 -0.18 -9.07 -16.05
N ARG A 70 0.85 -8.77 -16.84
CA ARG A 70 2.18 -8.43 -16.33
C ARG A 70 2.22 -7.06 -15.63
N HIS A 71 1.43 -6.09 -16.09
CA HIS A 71 1.31 -4.77 -15.44
C HIS A 71 0.58 -4.89 -14.10
N VAL A 72 -0.50 -5.67 -14.07
CA VAL A 72 -1.26 -5.92 -12.84
C VAL A 72 -0.40 -6.62 -11.78
N ARG A 73 0.45 -7.57 -12.19
CA ARG A 73 1.42 -8.22 -11.29
C ARG A 73 2.41 -7.22 -10.67
N VAL A 74 2.89 -6.24 -11.43
CA VAL A 74 3.78 -5.18 -10.90
C VAL A 74 3.06 -4.32 -9.86
N ILE A 75 1.84 -3.87 -10.16
CA ILE A 75 1.02 -3.07 -9.21
C ILE A 75 0.79 -3.86 -7.91
N ARG A 76 0.47 -5.15 -8.02
CA ARG A 76 0.28 -6.03 -6.86
C ARG A 76 1.56 -6.27 -6.07
N ALA A 77 2.72 -6.38 -6.73
CA ALA A 77 4.01 -6.51 -6.06
C ALA A 77 4.37 -5.24 -5.26
N LEU A 78 4.10 -4.05 -5.83
CA LEU A 78 4.23 -2.78 -5.12
C LEU A 78 3.30 -2.71 -3.90
N ASP A 79 2.04 -3.11 -4.07
CA ASP A 79 1.07 -3.13 -2.97
C ASP A 79 1.49 -4.06 -1.83
N GLN A 80 1.99 -5.26 -2.16
CA GLN A 80 2.51 -6.20 -1.17
C GLN A 80 3.69 -5.62 -0.38
N ALA A 81 4.65 -4.99 -1.07
CA ALA A 81 5.79 -4.35 -0.42
C ALA A 81 5.37 -3.18 0.48
N TRP A 82 4.41 -2.36 0.03
CA TRP A 82 3.85 -1.26 0.83
C TRP A 82 3.13 -1.78 2.08
N MET A 83 2.30 -2.82 1.93
CA MET A 83 1.56 -3.44 3.03
C MET A 83 2.49 -4.09 4.05
N ALA A 84 3.59 -4.72 3.61
CA ALA A 84 4.60 -5.29 4.49
C ALA A 84 5.31 -4.22 5.33
N HIS A 85 5.41 -2.98 4.83
CA HIS A 85 5.95 -1.86 5.57
C HIS A 85 4.92 -1.23 6.53
N GLY A 86 3.68 -0.99 6.06
CA GLY A 86 2.60 -0.39 6.85
C GLY A 86 2.02 -1.29 7.95
N GLY A 87 2.07 -2.60 7.78
CA GLY A 87 1.65 -3.59 8.79
C GLY A 87 2.53 -3.65 10.04
N LYS A 88 3.63 -2.87 10.08
CA LYS A 88 4.48 -2.70 11.27
C LYS A 88 4.06 -1.53 12.15
N GLY A 89 2.79 -1.10 12.07
CA GLY A 89 2.17 -0.44 13.21
C GLY A 89 2.17 -1.44 14.36
N ALA A 90 3.23 -1.45 15.17
CA ALA A 90 3.32 -2.30 16.34
C ALA A 90 2.01 -2.15 17.11
N PRO A 91 1.37 -3.24 17.56
CA PRO A 91 0.22 -3.11 18.45
C PRO A 91 0.67 -2.17 19.57
N THR A 92 0.02 -1.01 19.66
CA THR A 92 0.30 -0.08 20.74
C THR A 92 -0.18 -0.79 21.99
N ARG A 93 0.71 -1.56 22.61
CA ARG A 93 0.38 -2.28 23.84
C ARG A 93 -0.01 -1.19 24.81
N PRO A 94 -1.26 -1.17 25.31
CA PRO A 94 -1.64 -0.21 26.33
C PRO A 94 -0.65 -0.38 27.48
N THR A 95 0.09 0.69 27.79
CA THR A 95 1.11 0.71 28.85
C THR A 95 0.48 0.62 30.24
N ARG A 96 -0.84 0.79 30.33
CA ARG A 96 -1.61 0.69 31.56
C ARG A 96 -2.45 -0.59 31.56
N PRO A 97 -2.58 -1.27 32.72
CA PRO A 97 -3.55 -2.33 32.88
C PRO A 97 -4.95 -1.81 32.56
N LEU A 98 -5.77 -2.63 31.89
CA LEU A 98 -7.20 -2.38 31.77
C LEU A 98 -7.83 -2.60 33.16
N THR A 99 -8.02 -1.51 33.92
CA THR A 99 -8.76 -1.54 35.19
C THR A 99 -10.21 -1.13 34.97
N PRO A 100 -11.15 -1.55 35.85
CA PRO A 100 -12.55 -1.13 35.76
C PRO A 100 -12.71 0.40 35.73
N GLU A 101 -11.92 1.12 36.53
CA GLU A 101 -11.98 2.58 36.59
C GLU A 101 -11.50 3.24 35.29
N ALA A 102 -10.52 2.64 34.61
CA ALA A 102 -10.04 3.12 33.31
C ALA A 102 -11.08 2.91 32.19
N PHE A 103 -11.94 1.90 32.33
CA PHE A 103 -13.05 1.65 31.42
C PHE A 103 -14.21 2.63 31.67
N ASP A 104 -14.61 2.81 32.93
CA ASP A 104 -15.71 3.72 33.31
C ASP A 104 -15.41 5.17 32.91
N ALA A 105 -14.15 5.60 33.01
CA ALA A 105 -13.70 6.92 32.57
C ALA A 105 -13.77 7.15 31.05
N ALA A 106 -13.87 6.11 30.23
CA ALA A 106 -13.93 6.22 28.77
C ALA A 106 -15.37 6.27 28.22
N VAL A 107 -16.36 5.92 29.04
CA VAL A 107 -17.78 5.81 28.65
C VAL A 107 -18.65 6.90 29.30
N ALA A 108 -18.09 7.67 30.25
CA ALA A 108 -18.70 8.86 30.87
C ALA A 108 -18.53 10.11 30.00
#